data_AF-A0A520A8W4-F1
#
_entry.id   AF-A0A520A8W4-F1
#
_cell.length_a   1.000
_cell.length_b   1.000
_cell.length_c   1.000
_cell.angle_alpha   90.00
_cell.angle_beta   90.00
_cell.angle_gamma   90.00
#
_symmetry.space_group_name_H-M   'P 1'
#
loop_
_entity.id
_entity.type
_entity.pdbx_description
1 polymer ?
#
loop_
_entity_poly.entity_id
_entity_poly.type
_entity_poly.pdbx_seq_one_letter_code
_entity_poly.pdbx_strand_id
1 'polypeptide(L)'
;MAYKDAWAYQEQLMQFNIEQKILVKKQQSGSLDQTQPACTKNHFLLCEHPAVYTLGRNGNSDNILISEKDLEEKKIELYRTNRGGDITFHGPGQIVGYPILDLEKYSTDISFYLNRLEEIIIRTLAEYGIAAGRSPGETGVWIAPAIKGEARKICAIGIRCSRWITMHGFALNVNTDLGYFDDIIPCGIQDKDVTSIQKEVSGTINMDEVKDKICRHFEDVFESNLLIKVTPPPIAYQAPIH
;
A
#
# COMPACT_ATOMS: atom_id res chain seq x y z
N MET A 1 3.23 -12.72 4.59
CA MET A 1 4.66 -12.60 4.24
C MET A 1 5.31 -11.64 5.24
N ALA A 2 6.52 -11.91 5.75
CA ALA A 2 7.20 -10.96 6.63
C ALA A 2 7.36 -9.61 5.93
N TYR A 3 7.25 -8.50 6.68
CA TYR A 3 7.24 -7.16 6.09
C TYR A 3 8.54 -6.86 5.32
N LYS A 4 9.68 -7.23 5.91
CA LYS A 4 11.00 -7.04 5.33
C LYS A 4 11.17 -7.75 3.97
N ASP A 5 10.66 -8.97 3.85
CA ASP A 5 10.74 -9.75 2.61
C ASP A 5 9.89 -9.10 1.50
N ALA A 6 8.66 -8.70 1.84
CA ALA A 6 7.79 -7.99 0.92
C ALA A 6 8.40 -6.65 0.49
N TRP A 7 9.03 -5.92 1.42
CA TRP A 7 9.71 -4.67 1.12
C TRP A 7 10.89 -4.90 0.16
N ALA A 8 11.76 -5.87 0.44
CA ALA A 8 12.88 -6.21 -0.45
C ALA A 8 12.40 -6.59 -1.87
N TYR A 9 11.30 -7.34 -1.97
CA TYR A 9 10.72 -7.70 -3.26
C TYR A 9 10.22 -6.48 -4.04
N GLN A 10 9.53 -5.57 -3.36
CA GLN A 10 9.08 -4.32 -3.97
C GLN A 10 10.27 -3.50 -4.49
N GLU A 11 11.39 -3.42 -3.74
CA GLU A 11 12.60 -2.72 -4.17
C GLU A 11 13.22 -3.37 -5.39
N GLN A 12 13.28 -4.69 -5.45
CA GLN A 12 13.76 -5.43 -6.62
C GLN A 12 12.93 -5.11 -7.87
N LEU A 13 11.59 -5.13 -7.78
CA LEU A 13 10.70 -4.83 -8.89
C LEU A 13 10.81 -3.38 -9.35
N MET A 14 10.91 -2.44 -8.39
CA MET A 14 11.09 -1.03 -8.67
C MET A 14 12.43 -0.76 -9.37
N GLN A 15 13.51 -1.35 -8.86
CA GLN A 15 14.86 -1.21 -9.40
C GLN A 15 14.96 -1.78 -10.82
N PHE A 16 14.38 -2.96 -11.06
CA PHE A 16 14.25 -3.53 -12.39
C PHE A 16 13.62 -2.53 -13.37
N ASN A 17 12.48 -1.92 -13.00
CA ASN A 17 11.80 -0.95 -13.88
C ASN A 17 12.63 0.32 -14.12
N ILE A 18 13.35 0.81 -13.10
CA ILE A 18 14.26 1.95 -13.25
C ILE A 18 15.38 1.63 -14.24
N GLU A 19 15.96 0.43 -14.16
CA GLU A 19 16.99 -0.04 -15.09
C GLU A 19 16.46 -0.14 -16.52
N GLN A 20 15.24 -0.68 -16.70
CA GLN A 20 14.60 -0.71 -18.01
C GLN A 20 14.44 0.71 -18.60
N LYS A 21 14.03 1.69 -17.80
CA LYS A 21 13.94 3.10 -18.25
C LYS A 21 15.30 3.69 -18.62
N ILE A 22 16.36 3.35 -17.89
CA ILE A 22 17.73 3.79 -18.21
C ILE A 22 18.17 3.20 -19.55
N LEU A 23 17.92 1.91 -19.79
CA LEU A 23 18.24 1.24 -21.04
C LEU A 23 17.50 1.88 -22.23
N VAL A 24 16.19 2.14 -22.10
CA VAL A 24 15.40 2.82 -23.13
C VAL A 24 16.01 4.18 -23.51
N LYS A 25 16.40 4.99 -22.51
CA LYS A 25 17.03 6.29 -22.76
C LYS A 25 18.37 6.16 -23.50
N LYS A 26 19.20 5.17 -23.14
CA LYS A 26 20.48 4.94 -23.82
C LYS A 26 20.32 4.42 -25.25
N GLN A 27 19.30 3.60 -25.50
CA GLN A 27 18.94 3.13 -26.85
C GLN A 27 18.45 4.30 -27.71
N GLN A 28 17.64 5.21 -27.15
CA GLN A 28 17.16 6.42 -27.85
C GLN A 28 18.29 7.42 -28.15
N SER A 29 19.32 7.50 -27.29
CA SER A 29 20.49 8.36 -27.51
C SER A 29 21.55 7.77 -28.44
N GLY A 30 21.32 6.59 -29.04
CA GLY A 30 22.28 5.89 -29.90
C GLY A 30 23.52 5.37 -29.16
N SER A 31 23.48 5.29 -27.83
CA SER A 31 24.61 4.90 -26.98
C SER A 31 24.66 3.41 -26.67
N LEU A 32 23.70 2.62 -27.16
CA LEU A 32 23.61 1.17 -27.01
C LEU A 32 22.87 0.58 -28.22
N ASP A 33 23.37 -0.55 -28.72
CA ASP A 33 22.79 -1.25 -29.88
C ASP A 33 21.44 -1.90 -29.53
N GLN A 34 20.49 -1.92 -30.46
CA GLN A 34 19.08 -2.28 -30.22
C GLN A 34 18.82 -3.79 -30.29
N THR A 35 19.62 -4.60 -29.59
CA THR A 35 19.51 -6.06 -29.67
C THR A 35 18.24 -6.62 -29.00
N GLN A 36 17.65 -5.90 -28.03
CA GLN A 36 16.32 -6.19 -27.49
C GLN A 36 15.65 -4.92 -26.93
N PRO A 37 14.34 -4.69 -27.19
CA PRO A 37 13.65 -3.52 -26.66
C PRO A 37 13.47 -3.64 -25.14
N ALA A 38 14.07 -2.71 -24.40
CA ALA A 38 13.88 -2.60 -22.95
C ALA A 38 12.44 -2.12 -22.65
N CYS A 39 11.76 -2.75 -21.70
CA CYS A 39 10.38 -2.39 -21.34
C CYS A 39 10.10 -2.65 -19.86
N THR A 40 9.48 -1.68 -19.21
CA THR A 40 9.02 -1.81 -17.82
C THR A 40 7.89 -2.83 -17.69
N LYS A 41 7.86 -3.53 -16.56
CA LYS A 41 6.82 -4.50 -16.18
C LYS A 41 6.07 -4.01 -14.95
N ASN A 42 4.76 -3.83 -15.10
CA ASN A 42 3.88 -3.46 -13.99
C ASN A 42 3.54 -4.69 -13.15
N HIS A 43 3.49 -4.52 -11.83
CA HIS A 43 3.10 -5.58 -10.90
C HIS A 43 2.06 -5.03 -9.92
N PHE A 44 1.11 -5.87 -9.52
CA PHE A 44 0.19 -5.57 -8.43
C PHE A 44 0.25 -6.70 -7.41
N LEU A 45 0.81 -6.41 -6.24
CA LEU A 45 0.97 -7.38 -5.17
C LEU A 45 -0.15 -7.21 -4.16
N LEU A 46 -0.77 -8.31 -3.73
CA LEU A 46 -1.69 -8.34 -2.60
C LEU A 46 -1.18 -9.33 -1.57
N CYS A 47 -1.08 -8.90 -0.32
CA CYS A 47 -0.61 -9.74 0.77
C CYS A 47 -1.14 -9.30 2.13
N GLU A 48 -0.69 -10.03 3.14
CA GLU A 48 -0.88 -9.73 4.56
C GLU A 48 0.48 -9.85 5.24
N HIS A 49 0.66 -9.13 6.34
CA HIS A 49 1.86 -9.16 7.15
C HIS A 49 1.57 -9.73 8.54
N PRO A 50 2.55 -10.39 9.19
CA PRO A 50 2.58 -10.43 10.65
C PRO A 50 2.48 -9.01 11.24
N ALA A 51 2.11 -8.91 12.52
CA ALA A 51 1.98 -7.62 13.20
C ALA A 51 3.28 -6.80 13.08
N VAL A 52 3.17 -5.59 12.53
CA VAL A 52 4.29 -4.71 12.27
C VAL A 52 3.84 -3.24 12.30
N TYR A 53 4.62 -2.41 12.97
CA TYR A 53 4.55 -0.96 12.82
C TYR A 53 5.57 -0.49 11.80
N THR A 54 5.16 0.43 10.94
CA THR A 54 6.07 1.07 9.98
C THR A 54 6.04 2.56 10.19
N LEU A 55 7.22 3.18 10.27
CA LEU A 55 7.39 4.62 10.34
C LEU A 55 7.85 5.12 8.96
N GLY A 56 7.05 5.97 8.33
CA GLY A 56 7.34 6.54 7.02
C GLY A 56 8.42 7.63 7.09
N ARG A 57 8.75 8.19 5.92
CA ARG A 57 9.78 9.23 5.75
C ARG A 57 9.51 10.50 6.56
N ASN A 58 8.24 10.85 6.74
CA ASN A 58 7.82 12.04 7.49
C ASN A 58 7.43 11.68 8.94
N GLY A 59 7.75 10.47 9.40
CA GLY A 59 7.24 9.96 10.65
C GLY A 59 7.92 10.52 11.88
N ASN A 60 7.12 10.84 12.89
CA ASN A 60 7.60 11.28 14.20
C ASN A 60 7.67 10.07 15.14
N SER A 61 8.80 9.89 15.83
CA SER A 61 8.93 8.87 16.86
C SER A 61 7.97 9.08 18.03
N ASP A 62 7.55 10.32 18.30
CA ASP A 62 6.58 10.62 19.37
C ASP A 62 5.20 10.01 19.11
N ASN A 63 4.94 9.57 17.88
CA ASN A 63 3.71 8.89 17.50
C ASN A 63 3.74 7.39 17.75
N ILE A 64 4.83 6.86 18.32
CA ILE A 64 4.93 5.50 18.84
C ILE A 64 4.60 5.55 20.34
N LEU A 65 3.47 4.99 20.75
CA LEU A 65 3.04 4.98 22.16
C LEU A 65 3.41 3.67 22.87
N ILE A 66 3.66 2.61 22.10
CA ILE A 66 4.10 1.32 22.61
C ILE A 66 5.59 1.31 22.99
N SER A 67 5.91 0.65 24.10
CA SER A 67 7.30 0.52 24.55
C SER A 67 8.07 -0.56 23.79
N GLU A 68 9.39 -0.47 23.75
CA GLU A 68 10.25 -1.51 23.15
C GLU A 68 10.01 -2.89 23.78
N LYS A 69 9.78 -2.94 25.09
CA LYS A 69 9.46 -4.16 25.83
C LYS A 69 8.15 -4.79 25.34
N ASP A 70 7.11 -3.97 25.16
CA ASP A 70 5.80 -4.46 24.70
C ASP A 70 5.86 -4.93 23.24
N LEU A 71 6.69 -4.30 22.39
CA LEU A 71 6.95 -4.78 21.03
C LEU A 71 7.53 -6.20 21.05
N GLU A 72 8.52 -6.46 21.91
CA GLU A 72 9.13 -7.79 22.07
C GLU A 72 8.13 -8.82 22.60
N GLU A 73 7.38 -8.49 23.66
CA GLU A 73 6.41 -9.39 24.29
C GLU A 73 5.26 -9.73 23.34
N LYS A 74 4.73 -8.74 22.60
CA LYS A 74 3.66 -8.93 21.61
C LYS A 74 4.19 -9.46 20.26
N LYS A 75 5.51 -9.62 20.09
CA LYS A 75 6.18 -10.04 18.85
C LYS A 75 5.81 -9.16 17.64
N ILE A 76 5.80 -7.85 17.84
CA ILE A 76 5.51 -6.86 16.81
C ILE A 76 6.82 -6.28 16.30
N GLU A 77 7.02 -6.31 14.99
CA GLU A 77 8.19 -5.69 14.38
C GLU A 77 7.99 -4.17 14.23
N LEU A 78 9.08 -3.39 14.27
CA LEU A 78 9.06 -1.95 13.96
C LEU A 78 10.10 -1.64 12.89
N TYR A 79 9.67 -1.07 11.76
CA TYR A 79 10.56 -0.68 10.66
C TYR A 79 10.46 0.80 10.32
N ARG A 80 11.60 1.44 10.11
CA ARG A 80 11.68 2.75 9.42
C ARG A 80 11.75 2.51 7.92
N THR A 81 10.90 3.21 7.17
CA THR A 81 10.65 2.93 5.75
C THR A 81 10.74 4.21 4.93
N ASN A 82 10.80 4.05 3.60
CA ASN A 82 10.92 5.15 2.66
C ASN A 82 9.57 5.57 2.02
N ARG A 83 8.43 5.06 2.52
CA ARG A 83 7.10 5.51 2.10
C ARG A 83 6.80 6.91 2.60
N GLY A 84 5.90 7.61 1.92
CA GLY A 84 5.26 8.81 2.46
C GLY A 84 4.40 8.51 3.70
N GLY A 85 4.01 9.58 4.39
CA GLY A 85 3.24 9.50 5.62
C GLY A 85 4.10 9.23 6.85
N ASP A 86 3.41 8.99 7.96
CA ASP A 86 3.97 8.87 9.30
C ASP A 86 3.96 7.40 9.76
N ILE A 87 3.55 7.08 10.98
CA ILE A 87 3.38 5.73 11.48
C ILE A 87 2.06 5.08 11.02
N THR A 88 2.09 3.77 10.78
CA THR A 88 0.90 2.93 10.60
C THR A 88 1.17 1.51 11.08
N PHE A 89 0.10 0.77 11.29
CA PHE A 89 0.10 -0.67 11.57
C PHE A 89 -0.23 -1.50 10.32
N HIS A 90 0.39 -2.67 10.23
CA HIS A 90 -0.05 -3.78 9.40
C HIS A 90 -0.09 -5.09 10.19
N GLY A 91 -1.03 -5.98 9.86
CA GLY A 91 -1.16 -7.25 10.55
C GLY A 91 -2.14 -8.21 9.87
N PRO A 92 -2.38 -9.39 10.47
CA PRO A 92 -3.35 -10.35 9.98
C PRO A 92 -4.75 -9.74 9.85
N GLY A 93 -5.48 -10.12 8.79
CA GLY A 93 -6.81 -9.56 8.52
C GLY A 93 -6.79 -8.17 7.88
N GLN A 94 -5.61 -7.59 7.61
CA GLN A 94 -5.45 -6.37 6.81
C GLN A 94 -4.92 -6.72 5.42
N ILE A 95 -5.65 -6.36 4.37
CA ILE A 95 -5.16 -6.54 3.00
C ILE A 95 -4.23 -5.38 2.66
N VAL A 96 -2.99 -5.70 2.33
CA VAL A 96 -2.00 -4.73 1.87
C VAL A 96 -1.77 -4.90 0.37
N GLY A 97 -1.91 -3.80 -0.37
CA GLY A 97 -1.73 -3.76 -1.81
C GLY A 97 -0.54 -2.91 -2.21
N TYR A 98 0.33 -3.46 -3.05
CA TYR A 98 1.52 -2.78 -3.57
C TYR A 98 1.52 -2.76 -5.11
N PRO A 99 0.91 -1.73 -5.73
CA PRO A 99 1.02 -1.50 -7.17
C PRO A 99 2.40 -0.92 -7.50
N ILE A 100 3.24 -1.70 -8.15
CA ILE A 100 4.56 -1.31 -8.68
C ILE A 100 4.37 -0.98 -10.16
N LEU A 101 3.99 0.26 -10.44
CA LEU A 101 3.54 0.72 -11.75
C LEU A 101 4.50 1.74 -12.33
N ASP A 102 4.63 1.70 -13.64
CA ASP A 102 5.20 2.78 -14.43
C ASP A 102 4.11 3.79 -14.80
N LEU A 103 4.06 4.91 -14.09
CA LEU A 103 3.06 5.97 -14.27
C LEU A 103 3.20 6.71 -15.60
N GLU A 104 4.36 6.66 -16.28
CA GLU A 104 4.48 7.24 -17.63
C GLU A 104 3.60 6.49 -18.66
N LYS A 105 3.16 5.27 -18.35
CA LYS A 105 2.20 4.50 -19.15
C LYS A 105 0.73 4.86 -18.87
N TYR A 106 0.47 5.69 -17.86
CA TYR A 106 -0.88 6.10 -17.46
C TYR A 106 -1.01 7.63 -17.44
N SER A 107 -0.40 8.27 -16.45
CA SER A 107 -0.35 9.72 -16.25
C SER A 107 0.77 10.05 -15.27
N THR A 108 1.58 11.06 -15.58
CA THR A 108 2.63 11.57 -14.69
C THR A 108 2.07 12.55 -13.65
N ASP A 109 1.04 12.12 -12.93
CA ASP A 109 0.41 12.85 -11.84
C ASP A 109 0.19 11.92 -10.64
N ILE A 110 0.79 12.29 -9.51
CA ILE A 110 0.68 11.53 -8.26
C ILE A 110 -0.74 11.62 -7.69
N SER A 111 -1.42 12.76 -7.85
CA SER A 111 -2.79 12.95 -7.35
C SER A 111 -3.75 12.05 -8.12
N PHE A 112 -3.61 11.97 -9.43
CA PHE A 112 -4.31 10.99 -10.27
C PHE A 112 -4.12 9.56 -9.76
N TYR A 113 -2.88 9.15 -9.48
CA TYR A 113 -2.59 7.80 -8.99
C TYR A 113 -3.23 7.54 -7.62
N LEU A 114 -3.07 8.44 -6.66
CA LEU A 114 -3.67 8.32 -5.32
C LEU A 114 -5.19 8.26 -5.38
N ASN A 115 -5.82 9.13 -6.16
CA ASN A 115 -7.27 9.14 -6.35
C ASN A 115 -7.78 7.81 -6.91
N ARG A 116 -7.03 7.16 -7.82
CA ARG A 116 -7.38 5.85 -8.36
C ARG A 116 -7.24 4.73 -7.33
N LEU A 117 -6.21 4.75 -6.48
CA LEU A 117 -6.11 3.80 -5.37
C LEU A 117 -7.29 3.93 -4.41
N GLU A 118 -7.65 5.16 -4.04
CA GLU A 118 -8.82 5.42 -3.21
C GLU A 118 -10.11 4.94 -3.90
N GLU A 119 -10.23 5.16 -5.21
CA GLU A 119 -11.40 4.74 -5.98
C GLU A 119 -11.59 3.22 -5.97
N ILE A 120 -10.52 2.44 -6.14
CA ILE A 120 -10.57 0.98 -6.08
C ILE A 120 -11.14 0.52 -4.75
N ILE A 121 -10.67 1.12 -3.67
CA ILE A 121 -11.11 0.77 -2.32
C ILE A 121 -12.55 1.23 -2.06
N ILE A 122 -12.92 2.44 -2.47
CA ILE A 122 -14.29 2.95 -2.34
C ILE A 122 -15.28 2.03 -3.08
N ARG A 123 -14.96 1.61 -4.31
CA ARG A 123 -15.82 0.70 -5.08
C ARG A 123 -15.88 -0.70 -4.47
N THR A 124 -14.77 -1.19 -3.94
CA THR A 124 -14.73 -2.47 -3.20
C THR A 124 -15.64 -2.42 -1.97
N LEU A 125 -15.57 -1.34 -1.20
CA LEU A 125 -16.38 -1.14 0.01
C LEU A 125 -17.88 -0.99 -0.28
N ALA A 126 -18.23 -0.38 -1.41
CA ALA A 126 -19.62 -0.22 -1.83
C ALA A 126 -20.34 -1.57 -2.01
N GLU A 127 -19.64 -2.63 -2.41
CA GLU A 127 -20.21 -3.98 -2.52
C GLU A 127 -20.54 -4.63 -1.17
N TYR A 128 -19.99 -4.10 -0.07
CA TYR A 128 -20.32 -4.48 1.29
C TYR A 128 -21.38 -3.55 1.93
N GLY A 129 -21.97 -2.64 1.14
CA GLY A 129 -22.91 -1.64 1.63
C GLY A 129 -22.26 -0.52 2.44
N ILE A 130 -20.94 -0.39 2.39
CA ILE A 130 -20.20 0.62 3.14
C ILE A 130 -20.05 1.88 2.28
N ALA A 131 -20.70 2.97 2.69
CA ALA A 131 -20.58 4.27 2.05
C ALA A 131 -19.28 4.96 2.50
N ALA A 132 -18.20 4.73 1.77
CA ALA A 132 -16.89 5.32 2.01
C ALA A 132 -16.55 6.43 0.99
N GLY A 133 -15.61 7.29 1.34
CA GLY A 133 -15.17 8.39 0.51
C GLY A 133 -13.78 8.91 0.86
N ARG A 134 -13.43 10.04 0.26
CA ARG A 134 -12.16 10.76 0.49
C ARG A 134 -12.37 11.83 1.55
N SER A 135 -11.34 12.13 2.33
CA SER A 135 -11.34 13.26 3.26
C SER A 135 -10.40 14.36 2.76
N PRO A 136 -10.84 15.62 2.62
CA PRO A 136 -9.99 16.70 2.12
C PRO A 136 -8.71 16.87 2.93
N GLY A 137 -7.55 16.78 2.25
CA GLY A 137 -6.23 16.93 2.85
C GLY A 137 -5.71 15.68 3.57
N GLU A 138 -6.46 14.57 3.58
CA GLU A 138 -6.09 13.37 4.32
C GLU A 138 -6.17 12.12 3.46
N THR A 139 -5.00 11.66 3.02
CA THR A 139 -4.88 10.50 2.15
C THR A 139 -5.48 9.24 2.77
N GLY A 140 -6.17 8.47 1.95
CA GLY A 140 -6.80 7.21 2.34
C GLY A 140 -8.31 7.26 2.17
N VAL A 141 -8.96 6.18 2.59
CA VAL A 141 -10.41 6.03 2.47
C VAL A 141 -11.05 6.05 3.85
N TRP A 142 -12.15 6.80 3.95
CA TRP A 142 -12.80 7.20 5.18
C TRP A 142 -14.29 6.95 5.12
N ILE A 143 -14.91 6.72 6.28
CA ILE A 143 -16.36 6.73 6.44
C ILE A 143 -16.75 7.99 7.20
N ALA A 144 -17.85 8.61 6.79
CA ALA A 144 -18.40 9.83 7.38
C ALA A 144 -17.38 10.99 7.57
N PRO A 145 -16.46 11.27 6.62
CA PRO A 145 -15.40 12.27 6.83
C PRO A 145 -15.93 13.70 7.03
N ALA A 146 -17.15 14.00 6.57
CA ALA A 146 -17.81 15.29 6.73
C ALA A 146 -18.55 15.45 8.07
N ILE A 147 -18.68 14.39 8.87
CA ILE A 147 -19.42 14.40 10.13
C ILE A 147 -18.43 14.38 11.30
N LYS A 148 -18.44 15.47 12.06
CA LYS A 148 -17.53 15.65 13.20
C LYS A 148 -17.77 14.55 14.24
N GLY A 149 -16.71 13.84 14.63
CA GLY A 149 -16.76 12.76 15.63
C GLY A 149 -17.20 11.40 15.09
N GLU A 150 -17.58 11.29 13.81
CA GLU A 150 -17.93 10.00 13.18
C GLU A 150 -16.92 9.55 12.11
N ALA A 151 -16.02 10.46 11.73
CA ALA A 151 -14.98 10.22 10.75
C ALA A 151 -14.04 9.10 11.21
N ARG A 152 -13.95 8.05 10.39
CA ARG A 152 -13.10 6.89 10.68
C ARG A 152 -12.41 6.36 9.44
N LYS A 153 -11.10 6.12 9.54
CA LYS A 153 -10.28 5.62 8.43
C LYS A 153 -10.42 4.11 8.32
N ILE A 154 -10.73 3.63 7.11
CA ILE A 154 -10.84 2.19 6.82
C ILE A 154 -9.67 1.69 5.96
N CYS A 155 -9.02 2.58 5.21
CA CYS A 155 -7.86 2.25 4.41
C CYS A 155 -6.81 3.35 4.45
N ALA A 156 -5.58 3.00 4.84
CA ALA A 156 -4.43 3.88 4.77
C ALA A 156 -3.78 3.78 3.39
N ILE A 157 -3.29 4.89 2.85
CA ILE A 157 -2.55 4.93 1.59
C ILE A 157 -1.27 5.73 1.79
N GLY A 158 -0.13 5.11 1.47
CA GLY A 158 1.19 5.69 1.58
C GLY A 158 2.10 5.10 0.52
N ILE A 159 2.63 5.96 -0.34
CA ILE A 159 3.40 5.54 -1.51
C ILE A 159 4.82 6.11 -1.48
N ARG A 160 5.70 5.52 -2.28
CA ARG A 160 6.92 6.13 -2.78
C ARG A 160 6.85 6.15 -4.30
N CYS A 161 7.37 7.20 -4.92
CA CYS A 161 7.54 7.26 -6.37
C CYS A 161 8.96 7.76 -6.70
N SER A 162 9.64 7.08 -7.62
CA SER A 162 10.92 7.53 -8.17
C SER A 162 10.95 7.25 -9.66
N ARG A 163 11.33 8.26 -10.46
CA ARG A 163 11.31 8.17 -11.94
C ARG A 163 9.99 7.63 -12.48
N TRP A 164 8.88 8.05 -11.86
CA TRP A 164 7.52 7.60 -12.18
C TRP A 164 7.27 6.10 -11.99
N ILE A 165 8.13 5.39 -11.25
CA ILE A 165 7.85 4.03 -10.76
C ILE A 165 7.34 4.11 -9.33
N THR A 166 6.16 3.53 -9.07
CA THR A 166 5.53 3.50 -7.75
C THR A 166 6.00 2.33 -6.91
N MET A 167 5.89 2.49 -5.60
CA MET A 167 6.19 1.49 -4.58
C MET A 167 5.35 1.76 -3.33
N HIS A 168 5.17 0.77 -2.46
CA HIS A 168 4.17 0.76 -1.39
C HIS A 168 2.77 0.86 -2.00
N GLY A 169 1.78 1.40 -1.29
CA GLY A 169 0.41 1.41 -1.78
C GLY A 169 -0.60 1.64 -0.69
N PHE A 170 -1.50 0.68 -0.49
CA PHE A 170 -2.62 0.80 0.43
C PHE A 170 -2.68 -0.34 1.44
N ALA A 171 -3.35 -0.09 2.56
CA ALA A 171 -3.61 -1.06 3.62
C ALA A 171 -5.08 -0.95 4.04
N LEU A 172 -5.91 -1.90 3.59
CA LEU A 172 -7.34 -1.97 3.85
C LEU A 172 -7.60 -2.85 5.07
N ASN A 173 -8.27 -2.28 6.07
CA ASN A 173 -8.68 -3.02 7.25
C ASN A 173 -9.90 -3.88 6.93
N VAL A 174 -9.75 -5.21 6.91
CA VAL A 174 -10.85 -6.14 6.60
C VAL A 174 -11.34 -6.82 7.86
N ASN A 175 -10.57 -7.75 8.40
CA ASN A 175 -10.78 -8.40 9.71
C ASN A 175 -9.69 -7.99 10.71
N THR A 176 -9.09 -6.82 10.49
CA THR A 176 -7.95 -6.34 11.25
C THR A 176 -8.33 -6.12 12.70
N ASP A 177 -7.50 -6.61 13.62
CA ASP A 177 -7.58 -6.21 15.01
C ASP A 177 -7.21 -4.73 15.13
N LEU A 178 -8.19 -3.90 15.49
CA LEU A 178 -8.03 -2.45 15.54
C LEU A 178 -7.33 -1.99 16.81
N GLY A 179 -7.19 -2.84 17.83
CA GLY A 179 -6.50 -2.48 19.09
C GLY A 179 -5.02 -2.14 18.90
N TYR A 180 -4.39 -2.63 17.82
CA TYR A 180 -3.04 -2.22 17.45
C TYR A 180 -2.93 -0.74 17.04
N PHE A 181 -4.02 -0.08 16.67
CA PHE A 181 -3.97 1.36 16.37
C PHE A 181 -3.95 2.21 17.65
N ASP A 182 -4.32 1.66 18.81
CA ASP A 182 -4.27 2.37 20.10
C ASP A 182 -2.82 2.59 20.59
N ASP A 183 -1.89 1.78 20.08
CA ASP A 183 -0.45 1.81 20.37
C ASP A 183 0.31 2.91 19.57
N ILE A 184 -0.38 3.66 18.68
CA ILE A 184 0.22 4.66 17.79
C ILE A 184 -0.66 5.91 17.61
N ILE A 185 -0.06 7.02 17.17
CA ILE A 185 -0.79 8.23 16.73
C ILE A 185 -0.63 8.40 15.22
N PRO A 186 -1.56 7.92 14.38
CA PRO A 186 -1.43 8.07 12.93
C PRO A 186 -1.62 9.53 12.50
N CYS A 187 -0.82 9.97 11.53
CA CYS A 187 -0.94 11.31 10.95
C CYS A 187 -2.35 11.52 10.34
N GLY A 188 -2.97 12.64 10.70
CA GLY A 188 -4.33 13.01 10.28
C GLY A 188 -5.46 12.33 11.08
N ILE A 189 -5.16 11.64 12.19
CA ILE A 189 -6.18 10.93 13.00
C ILE A 189 -6.30 11.50 14.43
N GLN A 190 -5.60 12.59 14.78
CA GLN A 190 -5.94 13.34 16.00
C GLN A 190 -7.42 13.75 15.90
N ASP A 191 -8.28 13.16 16.74
CA ASP A 191 -9.74 13.29 16.77
C ASP A 191 -10.56 12.46 15.75
N LYS A 192 -9.99 11.41 15.16
CA LYS A 192 -10.71 10.48 14.28
C LYS A 192 -10.45 9.02 14.68
N ASP A 193 -11.33 8.13 14.23
CA ASP A 193 -11.21 6.71 14.53
C ASP A 193 -10.60 5.91 13.37
N VAL A 194 -10.30 4.65 13.64
CA VAL A 194 -10.07 3.62 12.62
C VAL A 194 -11.20 2.59 12.63
N THR A 195 -11.45 1.96 11.49
CA THR A 195 -12.43 0.89 11.35
C THR A 195 -11.97 -0.20 10.40
N SER A 196 -12.77 -1.26 10.27
CA SER A 196 -12.57 -2.40 9.38
C SER A 196 -13.89 -2.83 8.76
N ILE A 197 -13.85 -3.56 7.62
CA ILE A 197 -15.08 -4.10 7.00
C ILE A 197 -15.84 -4.95 8.03
N GLN A 198 -15.15 -5.81 8.76
CA GLN A 198 -15.73 -6.66 9.80
C GLN A 198 -16.53 -5.86 10.85
N LYS A 199 -15.98 -4.73 11.31
CA LYS A 199 -16.64 -3.87 12.29
C LYS A 199 -17.88 -3.19 11.70
N GLU A 200 -17.81 -2.73 10.46
CA GLU A 200 -18.91 -2.02 9.79
C GLU A 200 -20.09 -2.94 9.43
N VAL A 201 -19.83 -4.20 9.06
CA VAL A 201 -20.89 -5.14 8.66
C VAL A 201 -21.23 -6.19 9.73
N SER A 202 -20.57 -6.13 10.89
CA SER A 202 -20.77 -7.04 12.03
C SER A 202 -20.61 -8.53 11.69
N GLY A 203 -19.58 -8.89 10.93
CA GLY A 203 -19.31 -10.28 10.55
C GLY A 203 -17.91 -10.50 9.97
N THR A 204 -17.38 -11.72 10.12
CA THR A 204 -16.08 -12.09 9.53
C THR A 204 -16.17 -12.14 8.01
N ILE A 205 -15.19 -11.53 7.35
CA ILE A 205 -15.17 -11.36 5.89
C ILE A 205 -14.18 -12.33 5.26
N ASN A 206 -14.57 -12.92 4.13
CA ASN A 206 -13.66 -13.73 3.35
C ASN A 206 -12.58 -12.85 2.70
N MET A 207 -11.33 -13.02 3.13
CA MET A 207 -10.19 -12.23 2.64
C MET A 207 -9.95 -12.42 1.14
N ASP A 208 -10.17 -13.62 0.61
CA ASP A 208 -9.95 -13.90 -0.81
C ASP A 208 -11.01 -13.25 -1.70
N GLU A 209 -12.26 -13.21 -1.22
CA GLU A 209 -13.34 -12.49 -1.90
C GLU A 209 -13.04 -10.99 -2.01
N VAL A 210 -12.53 -10.39 -0.93
CA VAL A 210 -12.14 -8.96 -0.95
C VAL A 210 -10.97 -8.75 -1.91
N LYS A 211 -9.96 -9.64 -1.91
CA LYS A 211 -8.83 -9.58 -2.86
C LYS A 211 -9.31 -9.65 -4.31
N ASP A 212 -10.26 -10.53 -4.62
CA ASP A 212 -10.81 -10.67 -5.97
C ASP A 212 -11.60 -9.43 -6.41
N LYS A 213 -12.40 -8.83 -5.52
CA LYS A 213 -13.08 -7.55 -5.79
C LYS A 213 -12.09 -6.41 -6.02
N ILE A 214 -11.05 -6.32 -5.20
CA ILE A 214 -9.97 -5.33 -5.37
C ILE A 214 -9.30 -5.49 -6.73
N CYS A 215 -8.96 -6.73 -7.14
CA CYS A 215 -8.37 -7.00 -8.45
C CYS A 215 -9.29 -6.54 -9.59
N ARG A 216 -10.57 -6.89 -9.54
CA ARG A 216 -11.55 -6.47 -10.57
C ARG A 216 -11.66 -4.95 -10.65
N HIS A 217 -11.81 -4.27 -9.52
CA HIS A 217 -11.87 -2.80 -9.52
C HIS A 217 -10.53 -2.17 -9.92
N PHE A 218 -9.40 -2.81 -9.66
CA PHE A 218 -8.10 -2.36 -10.15
C PHE A 218 -8.06 -2.38 -11.69
N GLU A 219 -8.53 -3.46 -12.32
CA GLU A 219 -8.64 -3.57 -13.78
C GLU A 219 -9.54 -2.47 -14.36
N ASP A 220 -10.73 -2.30 -13.78
CA ASP A 220 -11.72 -1.31 -14.21
C ASP A 220 -11.20 0.13 -14.05
N VAL A 221 -10.58 0.43 -12.90
CA VAL A 221 -10.10 1.78 -12.60
C VAL A 221 -8.85 2.06 -13.44
N PHE A 222 -7.82 1.23 -13.43
CA PHE A 222 -6.60 1.51 -14.20
C PHE A 222 -6.73 1.21 -15.70
N GLU A 223 -7.90 0.75 -16.16
CA GLU A 223 -8.15 0.36 -17.56
C GLU A 223 -7.09 -0.64 -18.03
N SER A 224 -6.83 -1.64 -17.19
CA SER A 224 -5.73 -2.59 -17.34
C SER A 224 -6.22 -4.02 -17.19
N ASN A 225 -5.48 -4.99 -17.71
CA ASN A 225 -5.81 -6.42 -17.57
C ASN A 225 -4.73 -7.10 -16.71
N LEU A 226 -5.14 -7.80 -15.67
CA LEU A 226 -4.26 -8.63 -14.84
C LEU A 226 -4.01 -9.96 -15.54
N LEU A 227 -2.79 -10.13 -16.05
CA LEU A 227 -2.49 -11.23 -16.99
C LEU A 227 -2.29 -12.59 -16.31
N ILE A 228 -1.65 -12.63 -15.13
CA ILE A 228 -1.29 -13.89 -14.44
C ILE A 228 -1.25 -13.65 -12.92
N LYS A 229 -1.97 -14.47 -12.14
CA LYS A 229 -1.76 -14.56 -10.68
C LYS A 229 -0.53 -15.43 -10.43
N VAL A 230 0.57 -14.80 -10.01
CA VAL A 230 1.84 -15.47 -9.70
C VAL A 230 2.12 -15.39 -8.22
N THR A 231 2.47 -16.53 -7.62
CA THR A 231 3.12 -16.53 -6.30
C THR A 231 4.57 -16.09 -6.51
N PRO A 232 5.06 -15.08 -5.77
CA PRO A 232 6.45 -14.66 -5.90
C PRO A 232 7.40 -15.83 -5.57
N PRO A 233 8.55 -15.95 -6.27
CA PRO A 233 9.55 -16.95 -5.93
C PRO A 233 10.09 -16.71 -4.51
N PRO A 234 10.62 -17.73 -3.81
CA PRO A 234 11.30 -17.53 -2.54
C PRO A 234 12.44 -16.51 -2.73
N ILE A 235 12.40 -15.43 -1.97
CA ILE A 235 13.40 -14.36 -2.10
C ILE A 235 14.68 -14.84 -1.41
N ALA A 236 15.74 -15.08 -2.19
CA ALA A 236 17.08 -15.16 -1.64
C ALA A 236 17.51 -13.73 -1.28
N TYR A 237 17.46 -13.38 0.01
CA TYR A 237 17.86 -12.07 0.50
C TYR A 237 19.30 -11.74 0.06
N GLN A 238 19.45 -10.68 -0.73
CA GLN A 238 20.73 -9.99 -0.93
C GLN A 238 20.63 -8.66 -0.19
N ALA A 239 21.51 -8.44 0.79
CA ALA A 239 21.50 -7.23 1.60
C ALA A 239 21.65 -5.97 0.72
N PRO A 240 20.94 -4.87 1.01
CA PRO A 240 21.15 -3.62 0.30
C PRO A 240 22.59 -3.14 0.52
N ILE A 241 23.25 -2.74 -0.57
CA ILE A 241 24.53 -2.04 -0.52
C ILE A 241 24.24 -0.63 0.02
N HIS A 242 24.85 -0.31 1.17
CA HIS A 242 24.72 0.96 1.88
C HIS A 242 25.07 2.19 1.03
#